data_AF-A0A1V9GTP7-F1
#
_entry.id   AF-A0A1V9GTP7-F1
#
_cell.length_a   1.000
_cell.length_b   1.000
_cell.length_c   1.000
_cell.angle_alpha   90.00
_cell.angle_beta   90.00
_cell.angle_gamma   90.00
#
_symmetry.space_group_name_H-M   'P 1'
#
loop_
_entity.id
_entity.type
_entity.pdbx_description
1 polymer ?
#
loop_
_entity_poly.entity_id
_entity_poly.type
_entity_poly.pdbx_seq_one_letter_code
_entity_poly.pdbx_strand_id
1 'polypeptide(L)'
;MRSPTGALPIGAMREDWNALYQAAMRQAQLMVFCYTDEFRDSQWCRQEWDQFIGQKAGRPADRPLRGLILEFTTDACTLPGSRGDGVTRMPVAKTDGGRCGLAWDKGDYILSSTDYARVLAQIQQLIR
;
A
#
# COMPACT_ATOMS: atom_id res chain seq x y z
N MET A 1 -17.32 -6.57 12.23
CA MET A 1 -17.08 -7.64 11.22
C MET A 1 -15.79 -8.35 11.58
N ARG A 2 -15.75 -9.69 11.55
CA ARG A 2 -14.52 -10.48 11.78
C ARG A 2 -13.97 -10.90 10.42
N SER A 3 -12.68 -10.73 10.19
CA SER A 3 -12.04 -11.19 8.96
C SER A 3 -12.19 -12.71 8.80
N PRO A 4 -12.41 -13.23 7.58
CA PRO A 4 -12.36 -14.66 7.27
C PRO A 4 -11.00 -15.31 7.64
N THR A 5 -9.93 -14.52 7.77
CA THR A 5 -8.60 -15.00 8.17
C THR A 5 -8.33 -14.86 9.67
N GLY A 6 -9.30 -14.35 10.44
CA GLY A 6 -9.10 -13.99 11.85
C GLY A 6 -8.31 -12.69 12.06
N ALA A 7 -7.92 -11.99 10.99
CA ALA A 7 -7.27 -10.69 11.08
C ALA A 7 -8.21 -9.61 11.68
N LEU A 8 -7.63 -8.73 12.49
CA LEU A 8 -8.34 -7.55 13.00
C LEU A 8 -7.95 -6.35 12.13
N PRO A 9 -8.91 -5.65 11.51
CA PRO A 9 -8.60 -4.42 10.79
C PRO A 9 -8.05 -3.40 11.80
N ILE A 10 -6.81 -2.98 11.58
CA ILE A 10 -6.23 -1.83 12.26
C ILE A 10 -6.41 -0.67 11.28
N GLY A 11 -7.28 0.28 11.63
CA GLY A 11 -7.62 1.39 10.76
C GLY A 11 -7.52 2.73 11.46
N ALA A 12 -7.60 3.80 10.66
CA ALA A 12 -7.46 5.20 11.10
C ALA A 12 -8.43 5.65 12.21
N MET A 13 -9.48 4.89 12.50
CA MET A 13 -10.42 5.16 13.59
C MET A 13 -9.90 4.78 14.99
N ARG A 14 -8.73 4.14 15.08
CA ARG A 14 -8.07 3.90 16.37
C ARG A 14 -7.31 5.15 16.82
N GLU A 15 -7.45 5.50 18.10
CA GLU A 15 -6.71 6.62 18.70
C GLU A 15 -5.19 6.46 18.59
N ASP A 16 -4.68 5.21 18.60
CA ASP A 16 -3.26 4.89 18.48
C ASP A 16 -2.79 4.62 17.04
N TRP A 17 -3.65 4.78 16.02
CA TRP A 17 -3.34 4.44 14.63
C TRP A 17 -2.03 5.06 14.14
N ASN A 18 -1.91 6.38 14.30
CA ASN A 18 -0.76 7.11 13.79
C ASN A 18 0.55 6.65 14.48
N ALA A 19 0.50 6.32 15.77
CA ALA A 19 1.66 5.80 16.49
C ALA A 19 2.06 4.41 15.95
N LEU A 20 1.10 3.53 15.72
CA LEU A 20 1.33 2.21 15.12
C LEU A 20 1.88 2.32 13.69
N TYR A 21 1.28 3.17 12.86
CA TYR A 21 1.71 3.39 11.48
C TYR A 21 3.15 3.93 11.41
N GLN A 22 3.48 4.92 12.22
CA GLN A 22 4.85 5.44 12.29
C GLN A 22 5.85 4.41 12.84
N ALA A 23 5.46 3.61 13.84
CA ALA A 23 6.31 2.54 14.34
C ALA A 23 6.60 1.48 13.26
N ALA A 24 5.57 1.06 12.52
CA ALA A 24 5.71 0.15 11.39
C ALA A 24 6.61 0.75 10.30
N MET A 25 6.37 2.00 9.90
CA MET A 25 7.20 2.70 8.91
C MET A 25 8.65 2.84 9.34
N ARG A 26 8.96 3.01 10.64
CA ARG A 26 10.35 3.06 11.14
C ARG A 26 11.07 1.72 11.08
N GLN A 27 10.33 0.62 11.07
CA GLN A 27 10.92 -0.73 11.04
C GLN A 27 10.97 -1.30 9.62
N ALA A 28 9.99 -0.95 8.79
CA ALA A 28 9.86 -1.44 7.43
C ALA A 28 11.07 -1.06 6.53
N GLN A 29 11.32 -1.92 5.55
CA GLN A 29 12.19 -1.63 4.39
C GLN A 29 11.36 -1.23 3.16
N LEU A 30 10.11 -1.69 3.11
CA LEU A 30 9.19 -1.47 2.00
C LEU A 30 7.78 -1.19 2.55
N MET A 31 7.13 -0.17 1.98
CA MET A 31 5.70 0.10 2.16
C MET A 31 4.98 -0.22 0.85
N VAL A 32 3.85 -0.91 0.95
CA VAL A 32 3.00 -1.25 -0.20
C VAL A 32 1.73 -0.42 -0.13
N PHE A 33 1.39 0.27 -1.21
CA PHE A 33 0.22 1.14 -1.33
C PHE A 33 -0.70 0.62 -2.42
N CYS A 34 -1.94 0.28 -2.07
CA CYS A 34 -2.98 -0.05 -3.04
C CYS A 34 -3.61 1.25 -3.52
N TYR A 35 -3.17 1.75 -4.67
CA TYR A 35 -3.69 2.98 -5.23
C TYR A 35 -4.94 2.70 -6.07
N THR A 36 -6.06 3.11 -5.51
CA THR A 36 -7.40 3.02 -6.10
C THR A 36 -8.01 4.42 -6.24
N ASP A 37 -9.20 4.54 -6.84
CA ASP A 37 -9.92 5.82 -6.88
C ASP A 37 -10.32 6.27 -5.46
N GLU A 38 -10.68 5.32 -4.60
CA GLU A 38 -10.98 5.58 -3.18
C GLU A 38 -9.74 6.05 -2.41
N PHE A 39 -8.56 5.49 -2.68
CA PHE A 39 -7.30 6.01 -2.12
C PHE A 39 -7.10 7.46 -2.53
N ARG A 40 -7.30 7.76 -3.82
CA ARG A 40 -7.18 9.12 -4.37
C ARG A 40 -8.11 10.07 -3.61
N ASP A 41 -9.33 9.67 -3.29
CA ASP A 41 -10.31 10.57 -2.68
C ASP A 41 -10.24 10.61 -1.14
N SER A 42 -9.51 9.69 -0.51
CA SER A 42 -9.35 9.62 0.94
C SER A 42 -8.28 10.56 1.47
N GLN A 43 -8.68 11.50 2.32
CA GLN A 43 -7.74 12.38 3.06
C GLN A 43 -6.76 11.57 3.92
N TRP A 44 -7.21 10.48 4.54
CA TRP A 44 -6.38 9.65 5.41
C TRP A 44 -5.28 8.93 4.63
N CYS A 45 -5.62 8.39 3.46
CA CYS A 45 -4.65 7.74 2.57
C CYS A 45 -3.60 8.74 2.06
N ARG A 46 -4.01 9.97 1.74
CA ARG A 46 -3.07 11.05 1.38
C ARG A 46 -2.14 11.41 2.53
N GLN A 47 -2.66 11.51 3.76
CA GLN A 47 -1.85 11.76 4.94
C GLN A 47 -0.82 10.65 5.19
N GLU A 48 -1.20 9.39 5.05
CA GLU A 48 -0.31 8.24 5.18
C GLU A 48 0.81 8.25 4.12
N TRP A 49 0.47 8.65 2.90
CA TRP A 49 1.43 8.86 1.81
C TRP A 49 2.43 9.97 2.13
N ASP A 50 1.96 11.13 2.60
CA ASP A 50 2.83 12.26 2.95
C ASP A 50 3.79 11.89 4.09
N GLN A 51 3.31 11.15 5.09
CA GLN A 51 4.17 10.63 6.16
C GLN A 51 5.22 9.64 5.64
N PHE A 52 4.86 8.77 4.70
CA PHE A 52 5.81 7.88 4.04
C PHE A 52 6.90 8.67 3.29
N ILE A 53 6.52 9.69 2.53
CA ILE A 53 7.48 10.55 1.81
C ILE A 53 8.43 11.24 2.78
N GLY A 54 7.91 11.83 3.86
CA GLY A 54 8.73 12.46 4.89
C GLY A 54 9.69 11.48 5.56
N GLN A 55 9.19 10.31 5.96
CA GLN A 55 10.00 9.27 6.60
C GLN A 55 11.07 8.71 5.66
N LYS A 56 10.75 8.54 4.37
CA LYS A 56 11.69 8.10 3.34
C LYS A 56 12.81 9.11 3.13
N ALA A 57 12.48 10.40 3.05
CA ALA A 57 13.47 11.46 2.86
C ALA A 57 14.43 11.57 4.04
N GLY A 58 13.97 11.29 5.26
CA GLY A 58 14.79 11.32 6.47
C GLY A 58 15.59 10.04 6.76
N ARG A 59 15.52 9.01 5.90
CA ARG A 59 16.20 7.73 6.13
C ARG A 59 17.66 7.76 5.66
N PRO A 60 18.59 7.13 6.41
CA PRO A 60 19.97 6.98 5.96
C PRO A 60 20.05 6.02 4.78
N ALA A 61 21.08 6.19 3.95
CA ALA A 61 21.22 5.49 2.66
C ALA A 61 21.43 3.96 2.80
N ASP A 62 21.97 3.51 3.93
CA ASP A 62 22.18 2.09 4.27
C ASP A 62 20.91 1.39 4.76
N ARG A 63 19.87 2.16 5.14
CA ARG A 63 18.59 1.63 5.59
C ARG A 63 17.41 2.36 4.93
N PRO A 64 17.32 2.37 3.59
CA PRO A 64 16.30 3.12 2.88
C PRO A 64 14.90 2.58 3.19
N LEU A 65 13.90 3.45 3.10
CA LEU A 65 12.50 3.07 3.05
C LEU A 65 12.03 3.18 1.60
N ARG A 66 11.59 2.06 1.02
CA ARG A 66 11.13 2.02 -0.37
C ARG A 66 9.60 1.97 -0.42
N GLY A 67 9.03 2.40 -1.54
CA GLY A 67 7.59 2.35 -1.79
C GLY A 67 7.27 1.47 -3.00
N LEU A 68 6.23 0.66 -2.90
CA LEU A 68 5.61 -0.03 -4.02
C LEU A 68 4.16 0.40 -4.13
N ILE A 69 3.79 1.06 -5.22
CA ILE A 69 2.41 1.44 -5.52
C ILE A 69 1.84 0.41 -6.48
N LEU A 70 0.73 -0.23 -6.08
CA LEU A 70 -0.09 -1.07 -6.91
C LEU A 70 -1.22 -0.21 -7.49
N GLU A 71 -1.17 0.09 -8.78
CA GLU A 71 -2.16 0.93 -9.46
C GLU A 71 -3.33 0.06 -9.93
N PHE A 72 -4.45 0.10 -9.19
CA PHE A 72 -5.69 -0.62 -9.51
C PHE A 72 -6.68 0.22 -10.34
N THR A 73 -6.30 1.43 -10.73
CA THR A 73 -7.09 2.33 -11.57
C THR A 73 -6.51 2.37 -12.98
N THR A 74 -7.35 2.73 -13.96
CA THR A 74 -6.90 2.97 -15.33
C THR A 74 -6.10 4.26 -15.46
N ASP A 75 -6.28 5.19 -14.52
CA ASP A 75 -5.52 6.43 -14.49
C ASP A 75 -4.13 6.20 -13.86
N ALA A 76 -3.11 6.87 -14.39
CA ALA A 76 -1.79 6.86 -13.76
C ALA A 76 -1.84 7.48 -12.35
N CYS A 77 -1.06 6.95 -11.41
CA CYS A 77 -0.95 7.55 -10.08
C CYS A 77 -0.43 9.00 -10.15
N THR A 78 -1.17 9.90 -9.52
CA THR A 78 -0.91 11.34 -9.49
C THR A 78 -0.37 11.83 -8.15
N LEU A 79 -0.10 10.92 -7.20
CA LEU A 79 0.42 11.30 -5.89
C LEU A 79 1.76 12.05 -6.01
N PRO A 80 1.95 13.19 -5.34
CA PRO A 80 3.23 13.90 -5.33
C PRO A 80 4.37 12.98 -4.87
N GLY A 81 5.51 13.02 -5.58
CA GLY A 81 6.67 12.16 -5.26
C GLY A 81 6.53 10.69 -5.68
N SER A 82 5.41 10.26 -6.26
CA SER A 82 5.21 8.88 -6.74
C SER A 82 6.12 8.45 -7.90
N ARG A 83 6.76 9.42 -8.56
CA ARG A 83 7.75 9.22 -9.63
C ARG A 83 9.20 9.41 -9.17
N GLY A 84 9.41 9.68 -7.88
CA GLY A 84 10.75 9.92 -7.33
C GLY A 84 11.50 8.62 -7.02
N ASP A 85 12.79 8.76 -6.76
CA ASP A 85 13.68 7.63 -6.43
C ASP A 85 13.19 6.84 -5.21
N GLY A 86 13.33 5.51 -5.29
CA GLY A 86 12.90 4.60 -4.23
C GLY A 86 11.39 4.33 -4.19
N VAL A 87 10.62 4.81 -5.18
CA VAL A 87 9.21 4.44 -5.38
C VAL A 87 9.05 3.71 -6.70
N THR A 88 8.52 2.49 -6.64
CA THR A 88 8.15 1.69 -7.82
C THR A 88 6.64 1.68 -7.97
N ARG A 89 6.17 1.83 -9.21
CA ARG A 89 4.74 1.77 -9.56
C ARG A 89 4.50 0.55 -10.44
N MET A 90 3.42 -0.17 -10.17
CA MET A 90 3.05 -1.35 -10.92
C MET A 90 1.55 -1.35 -11.21
N PRO A 91 1.13 -1.35 -12.49
CA PRO A 91 -0.26 -1.56 -12.84
C PRO A 91 -0.65 -3.00 -12.51
N VAL A 92 -1.80 -3.14 -11.85
CA VAL A 92 -2.41 -4.41 -11.44
C VAL A 92 -3.88 -4.44 -11.86
N ALA A 93 -4.37 -5.63 -12.22
CA ALA A 93 -5.78 -5.77 -12.58
C ALA A 93 -6.66 -5.61 -11.33
N LYS A 94 -7.69 -4.75 -11.42
CA LYS A 94 -8.74 -4.61 -10.41
C LYS A 94 -9.73 -5.76 -10.56
N THR A 95 -9.61 -6.77 -9.70
CA THR A 95 -10.58 -7.87 -9.63
C THR A 95 -11.38 -7.73 -8.34
N ASP A 96 -12.69 -7.56 -8.46
CA ASP A 96 -13.62 -7.49 -7.33
C ASP A 96 -13.62 -8.82 -6.56
N GLY A 97 -13.16 -8.78 -5.30
CA GLY A 97 -13.08 -9.95 -4.43
C GLY A 97 -14.43 -10.42 -3.92
N GLY A 98 -15.46 -9.57 -3.98
CA GLY A 98 -16.83 -9.89 -3.59
C GLY A 98 -17.48 -10.94 -4.48
N ARG A 99 -16.97 -11.14 -5.72
CA ARG A 99 -17.50 -12.13 -6.65
C ARG A 99 -17.17 -13.58 -6.29
N CYS A 100 -16.22 -13.82 -5.39
CA CYS A 100 -15.76 -15.17 -5.02
C CYS A 100 -15.87 -15.49 -3.52
N GLY A 101 -16.50 -14.62 -2.71
CA GLY A 101 -16.61 -14.83 -1.25
C GLY A 101 -15.27 -14.78 -0.50
N LEU A 102 -14.22 -14.26 -1.14
CA LEU A 102 -12.86 -14.16 -0.62
C LEU A 102 -12.54 -12.76 -0.03
N ALA A 103 -13.46 -11.81 -0.18
CA ALA A 103 -13.40 -10.45 0.32
C ALA A 103 -14.06 -10.28 1.69
N TRP A 104 -13.59 -9.32 2.48
CA TRP A 104 -14.13 -8.91 3.78
C TRP A 104 -15.35 -8.00 3.59
N ASP A 105 -15.34 -7.15 2.56
CA ASP A 105 -16.45 -6.26 2.23
C ASP A 105 -16.61 -6.02 0.71
N LYS A 106 -17.64 -5.24 0.34
CA LYS A 106 -17.78 -4.74 -1.02
C LYS A 106 -16.72 -3.65 -1.24
N GLY A 107 -15.84 -3.85 -2.20
CA GLY A 107 -14.74 -2.93 -2.48
C GLY A 107 -13.36 -3.53 -2.19
N ASP A 108 -13.29 -4.72 -1.59
CA ASP A 108 -12.05 -5.48 -1.53
C ASP A 108 -11.64 -6.04 -2.89
N TYR A 109 -10.34 -5.99 -3.17
CA TYR A 109 -9.76 -6.41 -4.43
C TYR A 109 -8.81 -7.59 -4.25
N ILE A 110 -8.80 -8.48 -5.22
CA ILE A 110 -7.91 -9.64 -5.26
C ILE A 110 -6.95 -9.49 -6.43
N LEU A 111 -5.67 -9.77 -6.18
CA LEU A 111 -4.68 -9.87 -7.25
C LEU A 111 -4.90 -11.17 -8.04
N SER A 112 -4.82 -11.08 -9.36
CA SER A 112 -4.69 -12.27 -10.20
C SER A 112 -3.43 -13.05 -9.81
N SER A 113 -3.38 -14.36 -10.06
CA SER A 113 -2.17 -15.16 -9.78
C SER A 113 -0.93 -14.60 -10.48
N THR A 114 -1.10 -14.08 -11.70
CA THR A 114 -0.04 -13.43 -12.47
C THR A 114 0.44 -12.15 -11.79
N ASP A 115 -0.46 -11.25 -11.39
CA ASP A 115 -0.09 -10.00 -10.72
C ASP A 115 0.51 -10.26 -9.35
N TYR A 116 -0.01 -11.25 -8.62
CA TYR A 116 0.55 -11.66 -7.34
C TYR A 116 2.01 -12.10 -7.47
N ALA A 117 2.33 -12.96 -8.46
CA ALA A 117 3.69 -13.38 -8.73
C ALA A 117 4.61 -12.20 -9.09
N ARG A 118 4.11 -11.24 -9.89
CA ARG A 118 4.82 -10.00 -10.23
C ARG A 118 5.08 -9.13 -8.99
N VAL A 119 4.08 -8.94 -8.13
CA VAL A 119 4.23 -8.20 -6.86
C VAL A 119 5.31 -8.85 -6.00
N LEU A 120 5.28 -10.17 -5.81
CA LEU A 120 6.28 -10.88 -5.01
C LEU A 120 7.69 -10.70 -5.56
N ALA A 121 7.87 -10.86 -6.88
CA ALA A 121 9.16 -10.63 -7.52
C ALA A 121 9.65 -9.19 -7.31
N GLN A 122 8.76 -8.20 -7.41
CA GLN A 122 9.10 -6.80 -7.20
C GLN A 122 9.48 -6.51 -5.75
N ILE A 123 8.73 -7.06 -4.78
CA ILE A 123 9.07 -6.96 -3.35
C ILE A 123 10.48 -7.51 -3.10
N GLN A 124 10.77 -8.70 -3.61
CA GLN A 124 12.09 -9.34 -3.46
C GLN A 124 13.21 -8.51 -4.05
N GLN A 125 12.99 -7.80 -5.17
CA GLN A 125 13.99 -6.90 -5.74
C GLN A 125 14.21 -5.64 -4.90
N LEU A 126 13.15 -5.14 -4.26
CA LEU A 126 13.20 -3.91 -3.47
C LEU A 126 13.77 -4.10 -2.07
N ILE A 127 13.63 -5.27 -1.46
CA ILE A 127 14.14 -5.52 -0.10
C ILE A 127 15.56 -6.10 -0.06
N ARG A 128 16.14 -6.40 -1.24
CA ARG A 128 17.57 -6.71 -1.39
C ARG A 128 18.43 -5.46 -1.17
#